data_AF-A0A7X8XP56-F1
#
_entry.id   AF-A0A7X8XP56-F1
#
_cell.length_a   1.000
_cell.length_b   1.000
_cell.length_c   1.000
_cell.angle_alpha   90.00
_cell.angle_beta   90.00
_cell.angle_gamma   90.00
#
_symmetry.space_group_name_H-M   'P 1'
#
loop_
_entity.id
_entity.type
_entity.pdbx_description
1 polymer ?
#
loop_
_entity_poly.entity_id
_entity_poly.type
_entity_poly.pdbx_seq_one_letter_code
_entity_poly.pdbx_strand_id
1 'polypeptide(L)'
;MFELQQMQRFERTFFRFTRVELHVLGLLQRLSDFLQTREAEPPRFLVCARNRSTTRILLLASVGRAQQEVTLYAQGLRPVRYHVQTANTALGRRLRRYFHLVLGEPNLLPQASIMTGPDLSLVYHVRYPEDVLRQFSS
;
A
#
# COMPACT_ATOMS: atom_id res chain seq x y z
N MET A 1 1.14 14.01 11.07
CA MET A 1 0.22 13.06 10.39
C MET A 1 -0.19 13.73 9.08
N PHE A 2 0.00 13.08 7.94
CA PHE A 2 -0.24 13.69 6.62
C PHE A 2 -1.18 12.81 5.80
N GLU A 3 -2.16 13.43 5.15
CA GLU A 3 -2.98 12.76 4.12
C GLU A 3 -2.10 12.39 2.92
N LEU A 4 -2.40 11.26 2.26
CA LEU A 4 -1.62 10.74 1.13
C LEU A 4 -1.37 11.80 0.04
N GLN A 5 -2.40 12.60 -0.30
CA GLN A 5 -2.29 13.70 -1.26
C GLN A 5 -1.40 14.85 -0.78
N GLN A 6 -1.39 15.15 0.53
CA GLN A 6 -0.46 16.13 1.10
C GLN A 6 0.96 15.59 1.12
N MET A 7 1.14 14.29 1.36
CA MET A 7 2.46 13.66 1.36
C MET A 7 3.09 13.69 -0.04
N GLN A 8 2.32 13.56 -1.11
CA GLN A 8 2.78 13.72 -2.50
C GLN A 8 3.21 15.15 -2.85
N ARG A 9 2.51 16.17 -2.33
CA ARG A 9 2.98 17.56 -2.44
C ARG A 9 4.26 17.78 -1.63
N PHE A 10 4.40 17.14 -0.47
CA PHE A 10 5.63 17.16 0.33
C PHE A 10 6.78 16.33 -0.28
N GLU A 11 6.49 15.27 -1.06
CA GLU A 11 7.45 14.41 -1.77
C GLU A 11 8.31 15.19 -2.75
N ARG A 12 7.71 16.13 -3.50
CA ARG A 12 8.43 16.94 -4.48
C ARG A 12 9.36 17.98 -3.86
N THR A 13 9.24 18.28 -2.58
CA THR A 13 9.89 19.46 -1.98
C THR A 13 10.82 19.15 -0.80
N PHE A 14 10.60 18.07 -0.02
CA PHE A 14 11.32 17.92 1.27
C PHE A 14 11.87 16.53 1.62
N PHE A 15 11.53 15.44 0.92
CA PHE A 15 11.99 14.08 1.30
C PHE A 15 12.61 13.29 0.14
N ARG A 16 13.85 12.80 0.32
CA ARG A 16 14.45 11.77 -0.55
C ARG A 16 13.88 10.39 -0.18
N PHE A 17 12.94 9.90 -0.97
CA PHE A 17 12.48 8.50 -0.89
C PHE A 17 13.40 7.61 -1.72
N THR A 18 13.70 6.43 -1.18
CA THR A 18 14.37 5.36 -1.93
C THR A 18 13.42 4.82 -2.99
N ARG A 19 13.96 4.19 -4.04
CA ARG A 19 13.16 3.55 -5.10
C ARG A 19 12.19 2.50 -4.55
N VAL A 20 12.57 1.80 -3.48
CA VAL A 20 11.72 0.83 -2.78
C VAL A 20 10.54 1.53 -2.07
N GLU A 21 10.76 2.67 -1.45
CA GLU A 21 9.68 3.44 -0.83
C GLU A 21 8.74 4.04 -1.87
N LEU A 22 9.25 4.47 -3.03
CA LEU A 22 8.41 4.93 -4.14
C LEU A 22 7.45 3.84 -4.64
N HIS A 23 7.86 2.58 -4.61
CA HIS A 23 6.97 1.46 -4.91
C HIS A 23 5.81 1.36 -3.91
N VAL A 24 6.10 1.53 -2.62
CA VAL A 24 5.08 1.52 -1.56
C VAL A 24 4.08 2.66 -1.75
N LEU A 25 4.57 3.86 -2.01
CA LEU A 25 3.73 5.05 -2.23
C LEU A 25 2.91 4.93 -3.51
N GLY A 26 3.52 4.42 -4.60
CA GLY A 26 2.83 4.20 -5.86
C GLY A 26 1.70 3.17 -5.76
N LEU A 27 1.92 2.11 -4.96
CA LEU A 27 0.87 1.14 -4.67
C LEU A 27 -0.29 1.78 -3.90
N LEU A 28 -0.01 2.60 -2.88
CA LEU A 28 -1.04 3.31 -2.13
C LEU A 28 -1.83 4.30 -2.99
N GLN A 29 -1.15 4.98 -3.91
CA GLN A 29 -1.81 5.90 -4.84
C GLN A 29 -2.75 5.15 -5.78
N ARG A 30 -2.26 4.09 -6.43
CA ARG A 30 -3.11 3.22 -7.28
C ARG A 30 -4.31 2.67 -6.52
N LEU A 31 -4.11 2.28 -5.26
CA LEU A 31 -5.18 1.80 -4.40
C LEU A 31 -6.21 2.90 -4.12
N SER A 32 -5.76 4.11 -3.79
CA SER A 32 -6.64 5.26 -3.57
C SER A 32 -7.47 5.57 -4.83
N ASP A 33 -6.83 5.63 -6.00
CA ASP A 33 -7.50 5.96 -7.28
C ASP A 33 -8.50 4.86 -7.69
N PHE A 34 -8.12 3.59 -7.50
CA PHE A 34 -9.01 2.45 -7.72
C PHE A 34 -10.27 2.53 -6.85
N LEU A 35 -10.13 2.95 -5.60
CA LEU A 35 -11.24 3.00 -4.64
C LEU A 35 -12.16 4.20 -4.85
N GLN A 36 -11.61 5.36 -5.19
CA GLN A 36 -12.39 6.57 -5.45
C GLN A 36 -13.43 6.37 -6.57
N THR A 37 -13.15 5.49 -7.53
CA THR A 37 -14.04 5.24 -8.67
C THR A 37 -15.03 4.09 -8.45
N ARG A 38 -14.88 3.28 -7.39
CA ARG A 38 -15.62 2.03 -7.21
C ARG A 38 -16.35 1.90 -5.88
N GLU A 39 -16.00 2.70 -4.89
CA GLU A 39 -16.60 2.65 -3.55
C GLU A 39 -17.28 3.98 -3.24
N ALA A 40 -18.54 3.91 -2.80
CA ALA A 40 -19.26 5.11 -2.37
C ALA A 40 -18.61 5.76 -1.13
N GLU A 41 -18.00 4.94 -0.27
CA GLU A 41 -17.20 5.39 0.87
C GLU A 41 -15.84 4.67 0.86
N PRO A 42 -14.84 5.23 0.16
CA PRO A 42 -13.52 4.64 0.05
C PRO A 42 -12.71 4.83 1.34
N PRO A 43 -11.89 3.84 1.76
CA PRO A 43 -10.97 4.03 2.87
C PRO A 43 -9.96 5.14 2.58
N ARG A 44 -9.78 6.02 3.56
CA ARG A 44 -8.73 7.03 3.57
C ARG A 44 -7.49 6.45 4.22
N PHE A 45 -6.32 6.72 3.65
CA PHE A 45 -5.03 6.28 4.16
C PHE A 45 -4.23 7.48 4.67
N LEU A 46 -3.88 7.45 5.95
CA LEU A 46 -3.01 8.42 6.59
C LEU A 46 -1.65 7.79 6.83
N VAL A 47 -0.57 8.50 6.49
CA VAL A 47 0.79 8.01 6.75
C VAL A 47 1.22 8.46 8.14
N CYS A 48 1.43 7.47 9.03
CA CYS A 48 1.66 7.69 10.45
C CYS A 48 3.15 7.69 10.80
N ALA A 49 3.90 6.73 10.27
CA ALA A 49 5.33 6.61 10.52
C ALA A 49 6.08 5.97 9.35
N ARG A 50 7.35 6.37 9.17
CA ARG A 50 8.28 5.80 8.19
C ARG A 50 9.52 5.32 8.93
N ASN A 51 9.82 4.02 8.82
CA ASN A 51 11.08 3.48 9.27
C ASN A 51 12.06 3.37 8.09
N ARG A 52 13.04 4.26 8.05
CA ARG A 52 14.06 4.33 6.99
C ARG A 52 14.96 3.10 6.93
N SER A 53 15.17 2.40 8.05
CA SER A 53 16.02 1.20 8.09
C SER A 53 15.35 -0.02 7.48
N THR A 54 14.01 -0.09 7.53
CA THR A 54 13.25 -1.27 7.09
C THR A 54 12.33 -1.00 5.90
N THR A 55 12.37 0.21 5.32
CA THR A 55 11.43 0.71 4.28
C THR A 55 9.95 0.54 4.66
N ARG A 56 9.65 0.44 5.96
CA ARG A 56 8.29 0.22 6.47
C ARG A 56 7.55 1.53 6.57
N ILE A 57 6.34 1.55 6.03
CA ILE A 57 5.39 2.64 6.18
C ILE A 57 4.23 2.11 7.03
N LEU A 58 4.01 2.76 8.17
CA LEU A 58 2.83 2.56 8.98
C LEU A 58 1.74 3.53 8.49
N LEU A 59 0.59 2.96 8.22
CA LEU A 59 -0.59 3.66 7.74
C LEU A 59 -1.74 3.47 8.73
N LEU A 60 -2.60 4.47 8.81
CA LEU A 60 -3.92 4.34 9.40
C LEU A 60 -4.95 4.38 8.27
N ALA A 61 -5.65 3.27 8.05
CA ALA A 61 -6.78 3.19 7.14
C ALA A 61 -8.07 3.51 7.91
N SER A 62 -8.92 4.37 7.38
CA SER A 62 -10.18 4.76 8.02
C SER A 62 -11.36 4.79 7.06
N VAL A 63 -12.52 4.29 7.51
CA VAL A 63 -13.84 4.38 6.84
C VAL A 63 -14.86 4.76 7.90
N GLY A 64 -15.55 5.90 7.76
CA GLY A 64 -16.39 6.46 8.81
C GLY A 64 -15.65 6.56 10.16
N ARG A 65 -16.18 5.87 11.19
CA ARG A 65 -15.56 5.78 12.52
C ARG A 65 -14.61 4.60 12.69
N ALA A 66 -14.56 3.67 11.73
CA ALA A 66 -13.67 2.52 11.80
C ALA A 66 -12.25 2.95 11.41
N GLN A 67 -11.28 2.59 12.24
CA GLN A 67 -9.87 2.85 12.00
C GLN A 67 -9.07 1.56 12.15
N GLN A 68 -8.02 1.43 11.36
CA GLN A 68 -7.19 0.25 11.35
C GLN A 68 -5.76 0.55 10.94
N GLU A 69 -4.82 0.09 11.75
CA GLU A 69 -3.40 0.15 11.40
C GLU A 69 -3.08 -0.85 10.29
N VAL A 70 -2.30 -0.38 9.32
CA VAL A 70 -1.81 -1.17 8.20
C VAL A 70 -0.32 -0.89 8.07
N THR A 71 0.50 -1.93 8.18
CA THR A 71 1.92 -1.83 7.86
C THR A 71 2.14 -2.27 6.43
N LEU A 72 2.77 -1.42 5.63
CA LEU A 72 3.10 -1.68 4.24
C LEU A 72 4.60 -1.50 4.01
N TYR A 73 5.25 -2.45 3.36
CA TYR A 73 6.63 -2.31 2.91
C TYR A 73 6.89 -3.09 1.63
N ALA A 74 7.95 -2.69 0.92
CA ALA A 74 8.42 -3.38 -0.27
C ALA A 74 9.85 -3.88 -0.05
N GLN A 75 10.20 -4.99 -0.72
CA GLN A 75 11.54 -5.56 -0.74
C GLN A 75 11.96 -5.90 -2.17
N GLY A 76 13.25 -5.74 -2.47
CA GLY A 76 13.79 -5.95 -3.81
C GLY A 76 13.43 -4.82 -4.78
N LEU A 77 14.02 -4.87 -5.97
CA LEU A 77 13.79 -3.90 -7.04
C LEU A 77 13.30 -4.54 -8.34
N ARG A 78 13.56 -5.83 -8.59
CA ARG A 78 13.07 -6.64 -9.72
C ARG A 78 13.36 -8.14 -9.41
N PRO A 79 12.38 -8.97 -9.02
CA PRO A 79 11.00 -8.62 -8.71
C PRO A 79 10.87 -7.82 -7.40
N VAL A 80 9.81 -7.03 -7.27
CA VAL A 80 9.46 -6.34 -6.02
C VAL A 80 8.46 -7.20 -5.24
N ARG A 81 8.72 -7.38 -3.95
CA ARG A 81 7.82 -8.07 -3.02
C ARG A 81 7.14 -7.03 -2.13
N TYR A 82 5.82 -6.92 -2.21
CA TYR A 82 5.04 -6.09 -1.31
C TYR A 82 4.53 -6.92 -0.14
N HIS A 83 4.65 -6.38 1.06
CA HIS A 83 4.18 -6.98 2.30
C HIS A 83 3.16 -6.05 2.94
N VAL A 84 1.94 -6.55 3.14
CA VAL A 84 0.85 -5.83 3.81
C VAL A 84 0.47 -6.59 5.07
N GLN A 85 0.50 -5.92 6.23
CA GLN A 85 0.14 -6.50 7.51
C GLN A 85 -0.96 -5.66 8.18
N THR A 86 -2.03 -6.31 8.64
CA THR A 86 -3.14 -5.63 9.29
C THR A 86 -4.02 -6.61 10.08
N ALA A 87 -4.81 -6.13 11.04
CA ALA A 87 -5.70 -7.00 11.82
C ALA A 87 -6.82 -7.67 10.98
N ASN A 88 -7.26 -8.87 11.37
CA ASN A 88 -8.33 -9.64 10.72
C ASN A 88 -9.73 -9.16 11.12
N THR A 89 -10.02 -7.88 10.87
CA THR A 89 -11.34 -7.28 11.06
C THR A 89 -12.12 -7.23 9.74
N ALA A 90 -13.36 -6.71 9.76
CA ALA A 90 -14.11 -6.44 8.53
C ALA A 90 -13.38 -5.45 7.60
N LEU A 91 -12.76 -4.38 8.15
CA LEU A 91 -11.98 -3.41 7.38
C LEU A 91 -10.70 -4.06 6.84
N GLY A 92 -10.00 -4.85 7.65
CA GLY A 92 -8.82 -5.60 7.20
C GLY A 92 -9.11 -6.56 6.05
N ARG A 93 -10.20 -7.33 6.14
CA ARG A 93 -10.65 -8.22 5.05
C ARG A 93 -11.04 -7.44 3.79
N ARG A 94 -11.65 -6.26 3.94
CA ARG A 94 -12.00 -5.36 2.84
C ARG A 94 -10.74 -4.83 2.14
N LEU A 95 -9.76 -4.34 2.91
CA LEU A 95 -8.46 -3.89 2.41
C LEU A 95 -7.70 -4.99 1.68
N ARG A 96 -7.69 -6.22 2.22
CA ARG A 96 -7.12 -7.40 1.54
C ARG A 96 -7.68 -7.57 0.13
N ARG A 97 -9.01 -7.50 -0.03
CA ARG A 97 -9.65 -7.63 -1.34
C ARG A 97 -9.16 -6.55 -2.30
N TYR A 98 -9.01 -5.31 -1.83
CA TYR A 98 -8.55 -4.21 -2.67
C TYR A 98 -7.09 -4.35 -3.09
N PHE A 99 -6.20 -4.69 -2.16
CA PHE A 99 -4.82 -4.99 -2.52
C PHE A 99 -4.75 -6.16 -3.52
N HIS A 100 -5.58 -7.19 -3.36
CA HIS A 100 -5.64 -8.30 -4.32
C HIS A 100 -6.15 -7.89 -5.70
N LEU A 101 -7.07 -6.93 -5.79
CA LEU A 101 -7.58 -6.44 -7.08
C LEU A 101 -6.55 -5.53 -7.77
N VAL A 102 -5.95 -4.59 -7.03
CA VAL A 102 -4.95 -3.64 -7.56
C VAL A 102 -3.64 -4.36 -7.94
N LEU A 103 -3.29 -5.42 -7.22
CA LEU A 103 -2.16 -6.29 -7.49
C LEU A 103 -2.61 -7.62 -8.13
N GLY A 104 -3.79 -7.67 -8.75
CA GLY A 104 -4.34 -8.88 -9.39
C GLY A 104 -4.21 -8.89 -10.90
N GLU A 105 -3.56 -7.88 -11.46
CA GLU A 105 -3.36 -7.75 -12.91
C GLU A 105 -2.43 -8.84 -13.47
N PRO A 106 -2.58 -9.19 -14.77
CA PRO A 106 -1.77 -10.22 -15.41
C PRO A 106 -0.28 -9.99 -15.11
N ASN A 107 0.41 -11.05 -14.69
CA ASN A 107 1.84 -11.12 -14.31
C ASN A 107 2.19 -11.06 -12.81
N LEU A 108 1.22 -11.05 -11.89
CA LEU A 108 1.49 -11.37 -10.48
C LEU A 108 1.44 -12.88 -10.24
N LEU A 109 2.49 -13.41 -9.63
CA LEU A 109 2.46 -14.73 -8.99
C LEU A 109 2.14 -14.49 -7.51
N PRO A 110 0.87 -14.57 -7.07
CA PRO A 110 0.57 -14.44 -5.65
C PRO A 110 1.16 -15.62 -4.90
N GLN A 111 2.27 -15.41 -4.18
CA GLN A 111 2.71 -16.35 -3.16
C GLN A 111 2.02 -16.01 -1.85
N ALA A 112 0.91 -16.71 -1.61
CA ALA A 112 0.24 -16.94 -0.34
C ALA A 112 -0.16 -15.71 0.51
N SER A 113 -1.47 -15.51 0.61
CA SER A 113 -2.12 -14.87 1.77
C SER A 113 -2.03 -15.84 2.95
N ILE A 114 -1.15 -15.60 3.90
CA ILE A 114 -1.16 -16.34 5.16
C ILE A 114 -2.12 -15.62 6.10
N MET A 115 -3.30 -16.20 6.30
CA MET A 115 -4.17 -15.84 7.42
C MET A 115 -3.62 -16.55 8.66
N THR A 116 -2.99 -15.81 9.56
CA THR A 116 -2.52 -16.34 10.85
C THR A 116 -3.25 -15.63 11.98
N GLY A 117 -4.20 -16.32 12.60
CA GLY A 117 -4.85 -15.87 13.83
C GLY A 117 -5.50 -14.48 13.72
N PRO A 118 -5.15 -13.52 14.61
CA PRO A 118 -5.74 -12.18 14.62
C PRO A 118 -5.26 -11.28 13.48
N ASP A 119 -4.30 -11.71 12.66
CA ASP A 119 -3.63 -10.88 11.66
C ASP A 119 -3.77 -11.41 10.22
N LEU A 120 -3.76 -10.46 9.29
CA LEU A 120 -3.70 -10.66 7.85
C LEU A 120 -2.32 -10.22 7.36
N SER A 121 -1.54 -11.17 6.84
CA SER A 121 -0.25 -10.89 6.20
C SER A 121 -0.31 -11.30 4.73
N LEU A 122 -0.11 -10.33 3.84
CA LEU A 122 -0.24 -10.49 2.40
C LEU A 122 1.10 -10.21 1.73
N VAL A 123 1.58 -11.16 0.93
CA VAL A 123 2.83 -11.02 0.17
C VAL A 123 2.53 -11.09 -1.32
N TYR A 124 2.96 -10.07 -2.06
CA TYR A 124 2.71 -9.95 -3.51
C TYR A 124 4.03 -9.81 -4.27
N HIS A 125 4.28 -10.70 -5.24
CA HIS A 125 5.49 -10.68 -6.06
C HIS A 125 5.18 -10.03 -7.42
N VAL A 126 5.72 -8.83 -7.65
CA VAL A 126 5.53 -8.06 -8.88
C VAL A 126 6.79 -8.16 -9.75
N ARG A 127 6.64 -8.77 -10.93
CA ARG A 127 7.73 -8.97 -11.91
C ARG A 127 8.09 -7.69 -12.68
N TYR A 128 7.11 -6.83 -12.96
CA TYR A 128 7.28 -5.58 -13.70
C TYR A 128 6.89 -4.38 -12.83
N PRO A 129 7.74 -4.01 -11.86
CA PRO A 129 7.37 -3.03 -10.84
C PRO A 129 7.41 -1.58 -11.38
N GLU A 130 8.00 -1.37 -12.56
CA GLU A 130 8.03 -0.10 -13.29
C GLU A 130 6.62 0.47 -13.52
N ASP A 131 5.62 -0.38 -13.76
CA ASP A 131 4.24 0.05 -14.03
C ASP A 131 3.61 0.76 -12.82
N VAL A 132 4.05 0.41 -11.61
CA VAL A 132 3.67 1.08 -10.36
C VAL A 132 4.34 2.46 -10.23
N LEU A 133 5.52 2.63 -10.83
CA LEU A 133 6.30 3.86 -10.77
C LEU A 133 6.02 4.83 -11.92
N ARG A 134 5.41 4.40 -13.05
CA ARG A 134 5.18 5.25 -14.24
C ARG A 134 4.51 6.60 -13.93
N GLN A 135 3.70 6.65 -12.87
CA GLN A 135 3.00 7.84 -12.41
C GLN A 135 3.89 8.88 -11.69
N PHE A 136 5.12 8.53 -11.29
CA PHE A 136 6.10 9.44 -10.67
C PHE A 136 7.18 9.93 -11.65
N SER A 137 7.15 9.43 -12.88
CA SER A 137 8.17 9.74 -13.90
C SER A 137 7.90 11.05 -14.67
N SER A 138 6.98 11.90 -14.19
CA SER A 138 6.54 13.16 -14.82
C SER A 138 6.97 14.43 -14.08
#